data_AF-A0A6N2TQT8-F1
#
_entry.id   AF-A0A6N2TQT8-F1
#
_cell.length_a   1.000
_cell.length_b   1.000
_cell.length_c   1.000
_cell.angle_alpha   90.00
_cell.angle_beta   90.00
_cell.angle_gamma   90.00
#
_symmetry.space_group_name_H-M   'P 1'
#
loop_
_entity.id
_entity.type
_entity.pdbx_description
1 polymer ?
#
loop_
_entity_poly.entity_id
_entity_poly.type
_entity_poly.pdbx_seq_one_letter_code
_entity_poly.pdbx_strand_id
1 'polypeptide(L)' 'MTRYGEEIEMSQELMDTIATYMDDEKREQVHGELAPCSPEEFLKRYCKLDETFEDLLKSEFSIELD' A
#
# COMPACT_ATOMS: atom_id res chain seq x y z
N MET A 1 -7.07 6.48 -5.84
CA MET A 1 -5.62 6.73 -5.67
C MET A 1 -5.02 7.12 -7.00
N THR A 2 -3.86 7.78 -7.01
CA THR A 2 -3.19 8.16 -8.26
C THR A 2 -1.80 7.55 -8.39
N ARG A 3 -1.35 7.37 -9.64
CA ARG A 3 0.03 7.04 -9.99
C ARG A 3 0.49 7.90 -11.16
N TYR A 4 1.61 8.59 -11.01
CA TYR A 4 2.05 9.62 -11.96
C TYR A 4 1.01 10.73 -12.19
N GLY A 5 0.15 10.99 -11.19
CA GLY A 5 -0.93 11.97 -11.27
C GLY A 5 -2.17 11.51 -12.05
N GLU A 6 -2.22 10.26 -12.50
CA GLU A 6 -3.40 9.67 -13.15
C GLU A 6 -4.10 8.71 -12.19
N GLU A 7 -5.44 8.68 -12.20
CA GLU A 7 -6.17 7.68 -11.40
C GLU A 7 -5.84 6.26 -11.86
N ILE A 8 -5.61 5.39 -10.89
CA ILE A 8 -5.32 3.98 -11.15
C ILE A 8 -6.15 3.07 -10.24
N GLU A 9 -6.41 1.86 -10.71
CA GLU A 9 -6.80 0.73 -9.87
C GLU A 9 -5.53 -0.03 -9.44
N MET A 10 -5.44 -0.37 -8.16
CA MET A 10 -4.31 -1.14 -7.64
C MET A 10 -4.39 -2.59 -8.12
N SER A 11 -3.50 -2.97 -9.04
CA SER A 11 -3.38 -4.36 -9.50
C SER A 11 -2.66 -5.24 -8.47
N GLN A 12 -2.95 -6.54 -8.50
CA GLN A 12 -2.27 -7.51 -7.63
C GLN A 12 -0.76 -7.55 -7.89
N GLU A 13 -0.30 -7.48 -9.14
CA GLU A 13 1.14 -7.48 -9.46
C GLU A 13 1.87 -6.25 -8.89
N LEU A 14 1.22 -5.07 -8.93
CA LEU A 14 1.79 -3.86 -8.33
C LEU A 14 1.80 -3.98 -6.80
N MET A 15 0.73 -4.49 -6.21
CA MET A 15 0.64 -4.73 -4.77
C MET A 15 1.70 -5.73 -4.28
N ASP A 16 1.90 -6.84 -4.99
CA ASP A 16 2.94 -7.84 -4.68
C ASP A 16 4.34 -7.22 -4.71
N THR A 17 4.59 -6.31 -5.66
CA THR A 17 5.85 -5.57 -5.73
C THR A 17 6.02 -4.63 -4.52
N ILE A 18 4.99 -3.85 -4.19
CA ILE A 18 5.00 -2.94 -3.02
C ILE A 18 5.19 -3.74 -1.73
N ALA A 19 4.56 -4.90 -1.60
CA ALA A 19 4.65 -5.75 -0.42
C ALA A 19 6.07 -6.26 -0.11
N THR A 20 6.99 -6.23 -1.10
CA THR A 20 8.42 -6.55 -0.89
C THR A 20 9.19 -5.47 -0.11
N TYR A 21 8.66 -4.25 -0.04
CA TYR A 21 9.22 -3.14 0.74
C TYR A 21 8.60 -3.03 2.14
N MET A 22 7.56 -3.80 2.43
CA MET A 22 6.84 -3.74 3.70
C MET A 22 7.59 -4.51 4.80
N ASP A 23 7.38 -4.04 6.03
CA ASP A 23 7.72 -4.77 7.23
C ASP A 23 6.75 -5.94 7.42
N ASP A 24 7.29 -7.15 7.61
CA ASP A 24 6.51 -8.38 7.69
C ASP A 24 5.57 -8.40 8.91
N GLU A 25 5.99 -7.87 10.07
CA GLU A 25 5.17 -7.85 11.28
C GLU A 25 3.97 -6.91 11.11
N LYS A 26 4.20 -5.72 10.54
CA LYS A 26 3.12 -4.78 10.21
C LYS A 26 2.19 -5.36 9.15
N ARG A 27 2.72 -6.03 8.13
CA ARG A 27 1.92 -6.66 7.07
C ARG A 27 1.01 -7.74 7.64
N GLU A 28 1.52 -8.60 8.52
CA GLU A 28 0.74 -9.62 9.20
C GLU A 28 -0.34 -9.00 10.11
N GLN A 29 -0.02 -7.92 10.82
CA GLN A 29 -1.00 -7.18 11.61
C GLN A 29 -2.16 -6.68 10.75
N VAL A 30 -1.88 -6.02 9.61
CA VAL A 30 -2.94 -5.52 8.72
C VAL A 30 -3.79 -6.66 8.17
N HIS A 31 -3.18 -7.78 7.77
CA HIS A 31 -3.93 -8.96 7.32
C HIS A 31 -4.84 -9.50 8.43
N GLY A 32 -4.35 -9.59 9.67
CA GLY A 32 -5.15 -10.04 10.80
C GLY A 32 -6.34 -9.11 11.13
N GLU A 33 -6.19 -7.81 10.88
CA GLU A 33 -7.24 -6.82 11.13
C GLU A 33 -8.29 -6.75 10.03
N LEU A 34 -7.89 -6.88 8.76
CA LEU A 34 -8.74 -6.53 7.61
C LEU A 34 -9.08 -7.69 6.67
N ALA A 35 -8.45 -8.87 6.76
CA ALA A 35 -8.73 -9.94 5.81
C ALA A 35 -10.16 -10.49 5.93
N PRO A 36 -10.90 -10.66 4.82
CA PRO A 36 -10.53 -10.31 3.44
C PRO A 36 -10.73 -8.80 3.15
N CYS A 37 -9.77 -8.18 2.45
CA CYS A 37 -9.82 -6.77 2.04
C CYS A 37 -9.29 -6.56 0.61
N SER A 38 -9.61 -5.44 0.00
CA SER A 38 -8.99 -5.02 -1.27
C SER A 38 -7.52 -4.58 -1.08
N PRO A 39 -6.69 -4.61 -2.15
CA PRO A 39 -5.33 -4.07 -2.09
C PRO A 39 -5.26 -2.61 -1.65
N GLU A 40 -6.22 -1.78 -2.08
CA GLU A 40 -6.30 -0.37 -1.69
C GLU A 40 -6.59 -0.22 -0.19
N GLU A 41 -7.57 -0.95 0.34
CA GLU A 41 -7.90 -0.92 1.77
C GLU A 41 -6.72 -1.40 2.61
N PHE A 42 -6.04 -2.45 2.16
CA PHE A 42 -4.83 -2.97 2.79
C PHE A 42 -3.74 -1.88 2.84
N LEU A 43 -3.42 -1.28 1.69
CA LEU A 43 -2.34 -0.32 1.57
C LEU A 43 -2.60 0.95 2.39
N LYS A 44 -3.85 1.47 2.37
CA LYS A 44 -4.27 2.60 3.20
C LYS A 44 -4.15 2.30 4.69
N ARG A 45 -4.48 1.08 5.13
CA ARG A 45 -4.33 0.69 6.55
C ARG A 45 -2.87 0.53 6.94
N TYR A 46 -2.05 -0.04 6.06
CA TYR A 46 -0.61 -0.19 6.28
C TYR A 46 0.07 1.18 6.45
N CYS A 47 -0.24 2.16 5.59
CA CYS A 47 0.32 3.51 5.69
C CYS A 47 -0.09 4.24 6.98
N LYS A 48 -1.26 3.92 7.55
CA LYS A 48 -1.64 4.40 8.88
C LYS A 48 -0.85 3.75 10.03
N LEU A 49 -0.27 2.57 9.82
CA LEU A 49 0.65 1.94 10.80
C LEU A 49 2.09 2.42 10.61
N ASP A 50 2.47 2.74 9.38
CA ASP A 50 3.79 3.19 8.99
C ASP A 50 3.68 4.44 8.12
N GLU A 51 3.61 5.60 8.77
CA GLU A 51 3.44 6.90 8.10
C GLU A 51 4.58 7.19 7.11
N THR A 52 5.77 6.63 7.33
CA THR A 52 6.92 6.81 6.42
C THR A 52 6.79 6.03 5.12
N PHE A 53 5.87 5.05 5.07
CA PHE A 53 5.67 4.25 3.88
C PHE A 53 4.98 5.05 2.76
N GLU A 54 4.21 6.09 3.09
CA GLU A 54 3.63 6.99 2.07
C GLU A 54 4.72 7.72 1.29
N ASP A 55 5.80 8.14 1.95
CA ASP A 55 6.94 8.77 1.30
C ASP A 55 7.62 7.80 0.31
N LEU A 56 7.75 6.53 0.69
CA LEU A 56 8.30 5.48 -0.18
C LEU A 56 7.39 5.21 -1.38
N LEU A 57 6.07 5.15 -1.18
CA LEU A 57 5.10 5.00 -2.28
C LEU A 57 5.23 6.13 -3.29
N LYS A 58 5.39 7.36 -2.80
CA LYS A 58 5.56 8.54 -3.63
C LYS A 58 6.91 8.53 -4.36
N SER A 59 8.01 8.20 -3.69
CA SER A 59 9.35 8.25 -4.29
C SER A 59 9.62 7.12 -5.28
N GLU A 60 9.27 5.89 -4.94
CA GLU A 60 9.62 4.70 -5.73
C GLU A 60 8.57 4.38 -6.80
N PHE A 61 7.30 4.64 -6.50
CA PHE A 61 6.19 4.21 -7.36
C PHE A 61 5.41 5.37 -7.99
N SER A 62 5.67 6.61 -7.55
CA SER A 62 4.87 7.80 -7.87
C SER A 62 3.40 7.62 -7.52
N ILE A 63 3.11 6.88 -6.44
CA ILE A 63 1.76 6.61 -5.94
C ILE A 63 1.42 7.59 -4.82
N GLU A 64 0.23 8.18 -4.88
CA GLU A 64 -0.35 9.00 -3.82
C GLU A 64 -1.70 8.40 -3.41
N LEU A 65 -1.88 8.21 -2.11
CA LEU A 65 -3.12 7.69 -1.52
C LEU A 65 -4.08 8.87 -1.27
N ASP A 66 -5.34 8.70 -1.67
CA ASP A 66 -6.42 9.68 -1.42
C ASP A 66 -6.96 9.60 0.00
#